data_AF-A0A7L6A600-F1
#
_entry.id   AF-A0A7L6A600-F1
#
_cell.length_a   1.000
_cell.length_b   1.000
_cell.length_c   1.000
_cell.angle_alpha   90.00
_cell.angle_beta   90.00
_cell.angle_gamma   90.00
#
_symmetry.space_group_name_H-M   'P 1'
#
loop_
_entity.id
_entity.type
_entity.pdbx_description
1 polymer ?
#
loop_
_entity_poly.entity_id
_entity_poly.type
_entity_poly.pdbx_seq_one_letter_code
_entity_poly.pdbx_strand_id
1 'polypeptide(L)'
;MTSELPQQPLTPEELALRRKKVRKAVLLRAFLLGLMVAAWWIFFAPDSLVDPALKNPMGVAAGMIAMGAYLYFLREALFPRK
;
A
#
# COMPACT_ATOMS: atom_id res chain seq x y z
N MET A 1 -3.01 -23.55 27.68
CA MET A 1 -1.59 -23.80 27.33
C MET A 1 -1.31 -23.06 26.04
N THR A 2 -0.77 -21.85 26.13
CA THR A 2 -0.26 -21.09 25.00
C THR A 2 1.07 -21.71 24.61
N SER A 3 1.08 -22.53 23.55
CA SER A 3 2.30 -23.02 22.93
C SER A 3 3.00 -21.85 22.24
N GLU A 4 3.66 -20.99 23.02
CA GLU A 4 4.65 -20.06 22.48
C GLU A 4 5.83 -20.92 22.01
N LEU A 5 5.80 -21.26 20.72
CA LEU A 5 6.93 -21.86 20.04
C LEU A 5 8.15 -20.96 20.29
N PRO A 6 9.30 -21.51 20.72
CA PRO A 6 10.49 -20.70 20.94
C PRO A 6 10.78 -19.93 19.66
N GLN A 7 10.81 -18.59 19.74
CA GLN A 7 11.23 -17.74 18.64
C GLN A 7 12.71 -18.02 18.38
N GLN A 8 12.97 -19.05 17.59
CA GLN A 8 14.29 -19.38 17.15
C GLN A 8 14.81 -18.17 16.37
N PRO A 9 15.94 -17.57 16.80
CA PRO A 9 16.47 -16.39 16.14
C PRO A 9 16.79 -16.80 14.70
N LEU A 10 15.97 -16.29 13.77
CA LEU A 10 16.12 -16.56 12.34
C LEU A 10 17.52 -16.12 11.92
N THR A 11 18.19 -16.97 11.15
CA THR A 11 19.48 -16.61 10.57
C THR A 11 19.33 -15.35 9.69
N PRO A 12 20.37 -14.52 9.54
CA PRO A 12 20.29 -13.27 8.79
C PRO A 12 19.79 -13.47 7.34
N GLU A 13 20.06 -14.64 6.74
CA GLU A 13 19.58 -15.02 5.40
C GLU A 13 18.07 -15.25 5.36
N GLU A 14 17.50 -15.95 6.36
CA GLU A 14 16.06 -16.20 6.47
C GLU A 14 15.28 -14.92 6.77
N LEU A 15 15.86 -14.00 7.55
CA LEU A 15 15.31 -12.66 7.76
C LEU A 15 15.26 -11.85 6.46
N ALA A 16 16.32 -11.92 5.64
CA ALA A 16 16.35 -11.24 4.34
C ALA A 16 15.27 -11.78 3.38
N LEU A 17 15.07 -13.09 3.34
CA LEU A 17 14.00 -13.72 2.55
C LEU A 17 12.60 -13.31 3.02
N ARG A 18 12.35 -13.29 4.34
CA ARG A 18 11.07 -12.81 4.88
C ARG A 18 10.83 -11.35 4.55
N ARG A 19 11.84 -10.48 4.70
CA ARG A 19 11.72 -9.06 4.35
C ARG A 19 11.40 -8.86 2.87
N LYS A 20 11.99 -9.64 1.96
CA LYS A 20 11.65 -9.62 0.52
C LYS A 20 10.20 -10.03 0.27
N LYS A 21 9.73 -11.11 0.89
CA LYS A 21 8.33 -11.56 0.77
C LYS A 21 7.35 -10.51 1.29
N VAL A 22 7.62 -9.96 2.48
CA VAL A 22 6.80 -8.91 3.08
C VAL A 22 6.79 -7.65 2.21
N ARG A 23 7.95 -7.20 1.72
CA ARG A 23 8.04 -6.05 0.82
C ARG A 23 7.19 -6.27 -0.44
N LYS A 24 7.26 -7.45 -1.06
CA LYS A 24 6.44 -7.77 -2.24
C LYS A 24 4.95 -7.73 -1.93
N ALA A 25 4.52 -8.32 -0.82
CA ALA A 25 3.12 -8.31 -0.40
C ALA A 25 2.63 -6.88 -0.10
N VAL A 26 3.46 -6.08 0.57
CA VAL A 26 3.17 -4.67 0.88
C VAL A 26 3.02 -3.84 -0.39
N LEU A 27 3.95 -3.98 -1.34
CA LEU A 27 3.91 -3.27 -2.61
C LEU A 27 2.69 -3.69 -3.44
N LEU A 28 2.36 -4.98 -3.48
CA LEU A 28 1.18 -5.47 -4.17
C LEU A 28 -0.10 -4.89 -3.57
N ARG A 29 -0.21 -4.87 -2.23
CA ARG A 29 -1.37 -4.29 -1.54
C ARG A 29 -1.49 -2.79 -1.78
N ALA A 30 -0.38 -2.06 -1.75
CA ALA A 30 -0.34 -0.63 -2.06
C ALA A 30 -0.81 -0.37 -3.49
N PHE A 31 -0.34 -1.18 -4.45
CA PHE A 31 -0.70 -1.08 -5.85
C PHE A 31 -2.19 -1.35 -6.08
N LEU A 32 -2.73 -2.42 -5.47
CA LEU A 32 -4.16 -2.73 -5.55
C LEU A 32 -5.03 -1.62 -4.96
N LEU A 33 -4.59 -1.02 -3.84
CA LEU A 33 -5.29 0.11 -3.23
C LEU A 33 -5.28 1.34 -4.13
N GLY A 34 -4.13 1.67 -4.73
CA GLY A 34 -4.03 2.76 -5.70
C GLY A 34 -4.91 2.54 -6.93
N LEU A 35 -4.92 1.32 -7.49
CA LEU A 35 -5.80 0.96 -8.60
C LEU A 35 -7.28 1.08 -8.23
N MET A 36 -7.66 0.64 -7.05
CA MET A 36 -9.05 0.72 -6.59
C MET A 36 -9.52 2.17 -6.48
N VAL A 37 -8.67 3.05 -5.93
CA VAL A 37 -8.98 4.49 -5.82
C VAL A 37 -9.03 5.15 -7.21
N ALA A 38 -8.08 4.84 -8.09
CA ALA A 38 -8.07 5.38 -9.45
C ALA A 38 -9.30 4.94 -10.25
N ALA A 39 -9.63 3.65 -10.21
CA ALA A 39 -10.80 3.11 -10.88
C ALA A 39 -12.09 3.75 -10.31
N TRP A 40 -12.20 3.83 -8.98
CA TRP A 40 -13.35 4.48 -8.36
C TRP A 40 -13.51 5.93 -8.85
N TRP A 41 -12.44 6.70 -8.89
CA TRP A 41 -12.48 8.07 -9.40
C TRP A 41 -12.90 8.12 -10.88
N ILE A 42 -12.28 7.33 -11.74
CA ILE A 42 -12.54 7.37 -13.19
C ILE A 42 -13.99 7.00 -13.51
N PHE A 43 -14.54 5.97 -12.85
CA PHE A 43 -15.89 5.49 -13.14
C PHE A 43 -16.99 6.23 -12.38
N PHE A 44 -16.73 6.69 -11.16
CA PHE A 44 -17.78 7.19 -10.26
C PHE A 44 -17.62 8.66 -9.87
N ALA A 45 -16.52 9.34 -10.18
CA ALA A 45 -16.43 10.78 -9.92
C ALA A 45 -17.47 11.53 -10.77
N PRO A 46 -18.32 12.38 -10.16
CA PRO A 46 -19.29 13.19 -10.89
C PRO A 46 -18.62 14.10 -11.92
N ASP A 47 -19.17 14.14 -13.13
CA ASP A 47 -18.65 14.96 -14.24
C ASP A 47 -18.76 16.47 -13.96
N SER A 48 -19.53 16.86 -12.94
CA SER A 48 -19.65 18.26 -12.50
C SER A 48 -18.49 18.73 -11.62
N LEU A 49 -17.66 17.83 -11.09
CA LEU A 49 -16.58 18.20 -10.17
C LEU A 49 -15.30 18.65 -10.88
N VAL A 50 -15.09 18.19 -12.11
CA VAL A 50 -13.83 18.36 -12.84
C VAL A 50 -14.09 18.37 -14.34
N ASP A 51 -13.25 19.13 -15.04
CA ASP A 51 -13.21 19.11 -16.51
C ASP A 51 -13.07 17.67 -17.03
N PRO A 52 -13.91 17.23 -18.00
CA PRO A 52 -13.81 15.90 -18.61
C PRO A 52 -12.40 15.51 -19.06
N ALA A 53 -11.61 16.48 -19.57
CA ALA A 53 -10.24 16.24 -20.00
C ALA A 53 -9.30 15.91 -18.81
N LEU A 54 -9.63 16.40 -17.60
CA LEU A 54 -8.84 16.22 -16.38
C LEU A 54 -9.29 15.06 -15.51
N LYS A 55 -10.52 14.56 -15.71
CA LYS A 55 -11.10 13.47 -14.90
C LYS A 55 -10.18 12.25 -14.82
N ASN A 56 -9.70 11.77 -15.97
CA ASN A 56 -8.82 10.60 -16.03
C ASN A 56 -7.42 10.86 -15.42
N PRO A 57 -6.69 11.92 -15.82
CA PRO A 57 -5.42 12.28 -15.17
C PRO A 57 -5.52 12.43 -13.65
N MET A 58 -6.60 13.06 -13.15
CA MET A 58 -6.80 13.23 -11.71
C MET A 58 -7.08 11.91 -11.00
N GLY A 59 -7.81 10.98 -11.62
CA GLY A 59 -8.02 9.64 -11.05
C GLY A 59 -6.72 8.86 -10.92
N VAL A 60 -5.86 8.93 -11.94
CA VAL A 60 -4.52 8.33 -11.88
C VAL A 60 -3.68 8.98 -10.78
N ALA A 61 -3.70 10.31 -10.67
CA ALA A 61 -3.01 11.03 -9.60
C ALA A 61 -3.53 10.64 -8.21
N ALA A 62 -4.84 10.54 -8.04
CA ALA A 62 -5.47 10.12 -6.78
C ALA A 62 -5.05 8.69 -6.40
N GLY A 63 -5.02 7.76 -7.35
CA GLY A 63 -4.52 6.40 -7.12
C GLY A 63 -3.04 6.36 -6.71
N MET A 64 -2.19 7.16 -7.37
CA MET A 64 -0.77 7.29 -7.01
C MET A 64 -0.59 7.87 -5.60
N ILE A 65 -1.36 8.90 -5.26
CA ILE A 65 -1.35 9.51 -3.91
C ILE A 65 -1.80 8.49 -2.87
N ALA A 66 -2.88 7.75 -3.13
CA ALA A 66 -3.37 6.73 -2.21
C ALA A 66 -2.35 5.60 -1.99
N MET A 67 -1.69 5.14 -3.06
CA MET A 67 -0.60 4.16 -2.96
C MET A 67 0.57 4.70 -2.12
N GLY A 68 1.00 5.94 -2.39
CA GLY A 68 2.08 6.59 -1.64
C GLY A 68 1.74 6.79 -0.17
N ALA A 69 0.54 7.28 0.12
CA ALA A 69 0.03 7.47 1.48
C ALA A 69 -0.03 6.14 2.24
N TYR A 70 -0.52 5.06 1.62
CA TYR A 70 -0.51 3.73 2.23
C TYR A 70 0.90 3.30 2.62
N LEU A 71 1.90 3.46 1.74
CA LEU A 71 3.28 3.10 2.04
C LEU A 71 3.89 3.99 3.13
N TYR A 72 3.55 5.28 3.14
CA TYR A 72 4.02 6.24 4.14
C TYR A 72 3.50 5.92 5.54
N PHE A 73 2.18 5.74 5.70
CA PHE A 73 1.59 5.39 7.00
C PHE A 73 1.98 4.00 7.46
N LEU A 74 2.14 3.06 6.53
CA LEU A 74 2.61 1.72 6.85
C LEU A 74 4.04 1.75 7.39
N ARG A 75 4.90 2.65 6.89
CA ARG A 75 6.24 2.87 7.47
C ARG A 75 6.16 3.30 8.93
N GLU A 76 5.24 4.20 9.27
CA GLU A 76 5.02 4.63 10.67
C GLU A 76 4.53 3.49 11.56
N ALA A 77 3.61 2.65 11.06
CA ALA A 77 3.13 1.49 11.81
C ALA A 77 4.20 0.40 12.00
N LEU A 78 5.10 0.21 11.03
CA LEU A 78 6.20 -0.77 11.12
C LEU A 78 7.42 -0.27 11.90
N PHE A 79 7.67 1.04 11.88
CA PHE A 79 8.77 1.69 12.60
C PHE A 79 8.22 2.84 13.44
N PRO A 80 7.51 2.55 14.54
CA PRO A 80 6.99 3.59 15.42
C PRO A 80 8.15 4.44 15.90
N ARG A 81 8.14 5.74 15.54
CA ARG A 81 9.03 6.73 16.14
C ARG A 81 8.58 6.91 17.59
N LYS A 82 9.45 6.55 18.53
CA LYS A 82 9.33 6.94 19.94
C LYS A 82 9.63 8.43 20.08
#